data_AF-A0A5P9GRQ2-F1
#
_entry.id   AF-A0A5P9GRQ2-F1
#
_cell.length_a   1.000
_cell.length_b   1.000
_cell.length_c   1.000
_cell.angle_alpha   90.00
_cell.angle_beta   90.00
_cell.angle_gamma   90.00
#
_symmetry.space_group_name_H-M   'P 1'
#
loop_
_entity.id
_entity.type
_entity.pdbx_description
1 polymer ?
#
loop_
_entity_poly.entity_id
_entity_poly.type
_entity_poly.pdbx_seq_one_letter_code
_entity_poly.pdbx_strand_id
1 'polypeptide(L)'
;MNIRSTPVAADLPPELRLLAACCAHPVTGESRRQVEDLADRIGDWDEVSKAAQRHQVQGFVQNRLSGCEAVPDEIRNRWANEARNRATFNLRQAGMTGKLHKLLNEHSIRNLVIKGLPLAAHVYGSLSIKRSADIDLLIEPQNAVRAVDLLARNGFVALETGEPLTASQTESVVRHFKEITLVGDGNILIDLHWRLVEQSNLLRGIEPFANARAISIENIGSISVLGEEDEFAYLCTHGALSDWSRLKWLADVNAVIAERGDKEILALYEYAKGLGAGPSVLQALALRALLWGTPLPQELAQQFQSISDDHFVAYPIARMTMPYKPESSRDALRRIASQSRIRSTLYGSRAAAIRELTSHLRALPDVLALPLPASLDWLYLPLRPVMWLDRKLRS
;
A
#
# COMPACT_ATOMS: atom_id res chain seq x y z
N MET A 1 -20.67 -8.19 -19.28
CA MET A 1 -19.38 -8.47 -19.92
C MET A 1 -18.50 -9.19 -18.91
N ASN A 2 -17.92 -10.34 -19.26
CA ASN A 2 -17.02 -11.06 -18.35
C ASN A 2 -15.66 -10.36 -18.37
N ILE A 3 -15.25 -9.70 -17.28
CA ILE A 3 -13.97 -8.97 -17.20
C ILE A 3 -12.78 -9.91 -17.49
N ARG A 4 -12.94 -11.22 -17.23
CA ARG A 4 -11.94 -12.25 -17.57
C ARG A 4 -11.78 -12.53 -19.07
N SER A 5 -12.71 -12.09 -19.91
CA SER A 5 -12.59 -12.20 -21.37
C SER A 5 -11.77 -11.07 -21.98
N THR A 6 -11.23 -10.16 -21.16
CA THR A 6 -10.31 -9.13 -21.66
C THR A 6 -8.95 -9.74 -22.04
N PRO A 7 -8.29 -9.28 -23.11
CA PRO A 7 -6.98 -9.79 -23.54
C PRO A 7 -5.94 -9.78 -22.40
N VAL A 8 -6.03 -8.76 -21.53
CA VAL A 8 -5.17 -8.56 -20.37
C VAL A 8 -5.17 -9.75 -19.40
N ALA A 9 -6.30 -10.44 -19.21
CA ALA A 9 -6.39 -11.61 -18.34
C ALA A 9 -5.72 -12.86 -18.97
N ALA A 10 -5.78 -12.97 -20.30
CA ALA A 10 -5.21 -14.08 -21.06
C ALA A 10 -3.68 -14.03 -21.14
N ASP A 11 -3.08 -12.86 -20.95
CA ASP A 11 -1.64 -12.63 -21.08
C ASP A 11 -0.87 -12.56 -19.75
N LEU A 12 -1.50 -12.88 -18.62
CA LEU A 12 -0.81 -12.89 -17.32
C LEU A 12 0.29 -13.98 -17.29
N PRO A 13 1.52 -13.65 -16.86
CA PRO A 13 2.58 -14.62 -16.66
C PRO A 13 2.13 -15.78 -15.73
N PRO A 14 2.57 -17.02 -15.98
CA PRO A 14 2.23 -18.18 -15.14
C PRO A 14 2.49 -17.95 -13.66
N GLU A 15 3.62 -17.31 -13.33
CA GLU A 15 4.03 -17.02 -11.95
C GLU A 15 3.04 -16.05 -11.29
N LEU A 16 2.65 -14.97 -11.99
CA LEU A 16 1.68 -14.02 -11.46
C LEU A 16 0.30 -14.64 -11.27
N ARG A 17 -0.13 -15.54 -12.17
CA ARG A 17 -1.38 -16.30 -12.01
C ARG A 17 -1.34 -17.19 -10.77
N LEU A 18 -0.24 -17.92 -10.56
CA LEU A 18 -0.06 -18.76 -9.38
C LEU A 18 -0.05 -17.91 -8.10
N LEU A 19 0.66 -16.79 -8.09
CA LEU A 19 0.68 -15.84 -6.98
C LEU A 19 -0.72 -15.31 -6.66
N ALA A 20 -1.49 -14.90 -7.67
CA ALA A 20 -2.87 -14.46 -7.50
C ALA A 20 -3.74 -15.56 -6.89
N ALA A 21 -3.64 -16.80 -7.38
CA ALA A 21 -4.35 -17.94 -6.81
C ALA A 21 -3.96 -18.21 -5.34
N CYS A 22 -2.68 -18.08 -4.99
CA CYS A 22 -2.23 -18.18 -3.60
C CYS A 22 -2.80 -17.05 -2.70
N CYS A 23 -3.00 -15.85 -3.26
CA CYS A 23 -3.61 -14.74 -2.53
C CYS A 23 -5.15 -14.79 -2.46
N ALA A 24 -5.79 -15.81 -3.03
CA ALA A 24 -7.24 -15.94 -3.00
C ALA A 24 -7.78 -16.12 -1.57
N HIS A 25 -8.86 -15.41 -1.25
CA HIS A 25 -9.56 -15.46 0.03
C HIS A 25 -11.09 -15.43 -0.19
N PRO A 26 -11.90 -16.20 0.55
CA PRO A 26 -11.48 -17.23 1.52
C PRO A 26 -10.83 -18.44 0.85
N VAL A 27 -10.14 -19.27 1.62
CA VAL A 27 -9.51 -20.50 1.10
C VAL A 27 -10.56 -21.61 0.98
N THR A 28 -11.02 -21.86 -0.25
CA THR A 28 -11.96 -22.95 -0.57
C THR A 28 -11.24 -24.16 -1.18
N GLY A 29 -11.89 -25.33 -1.20
CA GLY A 29 -11.35 -26.53 -1.87
C GLY A 29 -11.16 -26.35 -3.38
N GLU A 30 -11.97 -25.52 -4.03
CA GLU A 30 -11.76 -25.13 -5.43
C GLU A 30 -10.49 -24.27 -5.59
N SER A 31 -10.30 -23.27 -4.72
CA SER A 31 -9.11 -22.43 -4.76
C SER A 31 -7.82 -23.20 -4.46
N ARG A 32 -7.89 -24.31 -3.70
CA ARG A 32 -6.73 -25.20 -3.46
C ARG A 32 -6.37 -25.99 -4.72
N ARG A 33 -7.35 -26.63 -5.35
CA ARG A 33 -7.15 -27.34 -6.63
C ARG A 33 -6.59 -26.41 -7.72
N GLN A 34 -7.10 -25.17 -7.79
CA GLN A 34 -6.59 -24.19 -8.74
C GLN A 34 -5.10 -23.87 -8.51
N VAL A 35 -4.64 -23.81 -7.26
CA VAL A 35 -3.22 -23.59 -6.93
C VAL A 35 -2.37 -24.78 -7.38
N GLU A 36 -2.82 -26.02 -7.15
CA GLU A 36 -2.15 -27.25 -7.59
C GLU A 36 -2.04 -27.32 -9.13
N ASP A 37 -3.16 -27.12 -9.84
CA ASP A 37 -3.21 -27.10 -11.31
C ASP A 37 -2.30 -26.05 -11.94
N LEU A 38 -2.12 -24.90 -11.28
CA LEU A 38 -1.23 -23.84 -11.72
C LEU A 38 0.23 -24.14 -11.37
N ALA A 39 0.48 -24.77 -10.22
CA ALA A 39 1.81 -25.17 -9.78
C ALA A 39 2.43 -26.19 -10.73
N ASP A 40 1.64 -27.15 -11.24
CA ASP A 40 2.09 -28.16 -12.22
C ASP A 40 2.57 -27.56 -13.55
N ARG A 41 2.22 -26.30 -13.83
CA ARG A 41 2.58 -25.60 -15.08
C ARG A 41 3.78 -24.66 -14.90
N ILE A 42 4.34 -24.58 -13.70
CA ILE A 42 5.52 -23.75 -13.43
C ILE A 42 6.77 -24.44 -13.94
N GLY A 43 7.47 -23.78 -14.87
CA GLY A 43 8.76 -24.23 -15.37
C GLY A 43 9.95 -23.73 -14.54
N ASP A 44 9.81 -22.59 -13.85
CA ASP A 44 10.89 -21.95 -13.09
C ASP A 44 10.39 -21.45 -11.72
N TRP A 45 10.75 -22.19 -10.67
CA TRP A 45 10.39 -21.86 -9.29
C TRP A 45 11.24 -20.73 -8.67
N ASP A 46 12.38 -20.41 -9.25
CA ASP A 46 13.17 -19.24 -8.86
C ASP A 46 12.47 -17.95 -9.30
N GLU A 47 11.87 -17.93 -10.49
CA GLU A 47 11.04 -16.81 -10.95
C GLU A 47 9.77 -16.64 -10.09
N VAL A 48 9.12 -17.73 -9.66
CA VAL A 48 8.03 -17.66 -8.66
C VAL A 48 8.52 -17.00 -7.36
N SER A 49 9.71 -17.36 -6.88
CA SER A 49 10.29 -16.79 -5.65
C SER A 49 10.57 -15.29 -5.80
N LYS A 50 11.18 -14.88 -6.93
CA LYS A 50 11.45 -13.47 -7.27
C LYS A 50 10.15 -12.67 -7.40
N ALA A 51 9.14 -13.22 -8.08
CA ALA A 51 7.83 -12.60 -8.21
C ALA A 51 7.16 -12.46 -6.83
N ALA A 52 7.19 -13.50 -6.00
CA ALA A 52 6.59 -13.46 -4.67
C ALA A 52 7.24 -12.37 -3.80
N GLN A 53 8.55 -12.17 -3.94
CA GLN A 53 9.28 -11.07 -3.31
C GLN A 53 8.89 -9.69 -3.85
N ARG A 54 8.85 -9.53 -5.17
CA ARG A 54 8.44 -8.30 -5.87
C ARG A 54 7.05 -7.83 -5.44
N HIS A 55 6.12 -8.77 -5.35
CA HIS A 55 4.73 -8.52 -4.99
C HIS A 55 4.49 -8.51 -3.48
N GLN A 56 5.50 -8.88 -2.68
CA GLN A 56 5.46 -8.97 -1.21
C GLN A 56 4.37 -9.93 -0.69
N VAL A 57 4.25 -11.09 -1.34
CA VAL A 57 3.25 -12.13 -1.03
C VAL A 57 3.89 -13.49 -0.70
N GLN A 58 5.16 -13.51 -0.30
CA GLN A 58 5.90 -14.76 -0.03
C GLN A 58 5.22 -15.66 1.00
N GLY A 59 4.64 -15.08 2.07
CA GLY A 59 3.94 -15.85 3.09
C GLY A 59 2.65 -16.48 2.58
N PHE A 60 1.91 -15.82 1.68
CA PHE A 60 0.76 -16.42 1.00
C PHE A 60 1.18 -17.61 0.14
N VAL A 61 2.19 -17.42 -0.72
CA VAL A 61 2.69 -18.45 -1.63
C VAL A 61 3.17 -19.67 -0.85
N GLN A 62 4.02 -19.44 0.16
CA GLN A 62 4.53 -20.53 1.00
C GLN A 62 3.42 -21.27 1.74
N ASN A 63 2.48 -20.53 2.35
CA ASN A 63 1.39 -21.14 3.10
C ASN A 63 0.50 -21.99 2.19
N ARG A 64 0.19 -21.49 1.00
CA ARG A 64 -0.73 -22.15 0.06
C ARG A 64 -0.13 -23.30 -0.71
N LEU A 65 1.18 -23.29 -0.91
CA LEU A 65 1.91 -24.38 -1.56
C LEU A 65 2.56 -25.35 -0.56
N SER A 66 2.28 -25.17 0.73
CA SER A 66 2.73 -26.11 1.76
C SER A 66 2.13 -27.49 1.49
N GLY A 67 2.98 -28.47 1.18
CA GLY A 67 2.56 -29.83 0.84
C GLY A 67 2.23 -30.06 -0.65
N CYS A 68 2.31 -29.05 -1.51
CA CYS A 68 2.16 -29.23 -2.95
C CYS A 68 3.39 -29.98 -3.52
N GLU A 69 3.17 -31.11 -4.20
CA GLU A 69 4.22 -31.99 -4.72
C GLU A 69 5.03 -31.35 -5.86
N ALA A 70 4.41 -30.47 -6.64
CA ALA A 70 5.05 -29.77 -7.75
C ALA A 70 6.21 -28.85 -7.32
N VAL A 71 6.28 -28.48 -6.04
CA VAL A 71 7.35 -27.62 -5.49
C VAL A 71 8.60 -28.46 -5.18
N PRO A 72 9.75 -28.19 -5.81
CA PRO A 72 11.00 -28.88 -5.52
C PRO A 72 11.44 -28.71 -4.07
N ASP A 73 12.07 -29.73 -3.49
CA ASP A 73 12.51 -29.73 -2.09
C ASP A 73 13.51 -28.59 -1.79
N GLU A 74 14.37 -28.26 -2.74
CA GLU A 74 15.32 -27.14 -2.61
C GLU A 74 14.60 -25.80 -2.39
N ILE A 75 13.54 -25.56 -3.16
CA ILE A 75 12.70 -24.36 -3.07
C ILE A 75 11.91 -24.37 -1.76
N ARG A 76 11.34 -25.52 -1.40
CA ARG A 76 10.60 -25.71 -0.15
C ARG A 76 11.47 -25.39 1.08
N ASN A 77 12.70 -25.91 1.11
CA ASN A 77 13.67 -25.68 2.17
C ASN A 77 14.09 -24.20 2.25
N ARG A 78 14.30 -23.55 1.10
CA ARG A 78 14.60 -22.12 1.03
C ARG A 78 13.46 -21.27 1.60
N TRP A 79 12.23 -21.51 1.17
CA TRP A 79 11.06 -20.79 1.67
C TRP A 79 10.84 -21.02 3.16
N ALA A 80 11.09 -22.23 3.68
CA ALA A 80 11.01 -22.52 5.11
C ALA A 80 12.00 -21.67 5.93
N ASN A 81 13.23 -21.49 5.44
CA ASN A 81 14.21 -20.61 6.10
C ASN A 81 13.80 -19.13 6.04
N GLU A 82 13.32 -18.66 4.89
CA GLU A 82 12.80 -17.31 4.77
C GLU A 82 11.57 -17.05 5.65
N ALA A 83 10.74 -18.06 5.87
CA ALA A 83 9.57 -17.99 6.75
C ALA A 83 9.96 -17.70 8.20
N ARG A 84 11.01 -18.37 8.69
CA ARG A 84 11.53 -18.14 10.05
C ARG A 84 12.03 -16.70 10.20
N ASN A 85 12.74 -16.20 9.18
CA ASN A 85 13.19 -14.80 9.15
C ASN A 85 12.01 -13.83 9.11
N ARG A 86 10.98 -14.10 8.29
CA ARG A 86 9.74 -13.30 8.23
C ARG A 86 9.00 -13.30 9.57
N ALA A 87 8.83 -14.46 10.20
CA ALA A 87 8.16 -14.59 11.49
C ALA A 87 8.89 -13.78 12.57
N THR A 88 10.22 -13.90 12.63
CA THR A 88 11.06 -13.12 13.57
C THR A 88 10.91 -11.62 13.33
N PHE A 89 10.95 -11.18 12.07
CA PHE A 89 10.75 -9.78 11.71
C PHE A 89 9.34 -9.28 12.09
N ASN A 90 8.30 -10.05 11.79
CA ASN A 90 6.91 -9.69 12.12
C ASN A 90 6.69 -9.60 13.63
N LEU A 91 7.32 -10.46 14.44
CA LEU A 91 7.27 -10.37 15.91
C LEU A 91 7.96 -9.10 16.43
N ARG A 92 9.09 -8.71 15.85
CA ARG A 92 9.76 -7.44 16.20
C ARG A 92 8.90 -6.23 15.82
N GLN A 93 8.32 -6.23 14.62
CA GLN A 93 7.38 -5.21 14.18
C GLN A 93 6.18 -5.11 15.13
N ALA A 94 5.59 -6.25 15.51
CA ALA A 94 4.48 -6.33 16.46
C ALA A 94 4.82 -5.68 17.81
N GLY A 95 5.96 -6.06 18.39
CA GLY A 95 6.45 -5.46 19.65
C GLY A 95 6.68 -3.96 19.53
N MET A 96 7.27 -3.50 18.42
CA MET A 96 7.48 -2.07 18.17
C MET A 96 6.16 -1.32 17.97
N THR A 97 5.17 -1.89 17.28
CA THR A 97 3.83 -1.31 17.15
C THR A 97 3.19 -1.09 18.53
N GLY A 98 3.25 -2.08 19.41
CA GLY A 98 2.76 -1.95 20.78
C GLY A 98 3.51 -0.87 21.59
N LYS A 99 4.85 -0.85 21.49
CA LYS A 99 5.71 0.17 22.14
C LYS A 99 5.34 1.59 21.69
N LEU A 100 5.21 1.81 20.38
CA LEU A 100 4.87 3.12 19.81
C LEU A 100 3.45 3.54 20.18
N HIS A 101 2.48 2.63 20.06
CA HIS A 101 1.08 2.92 20.41
C HIS A 101 0.97 3.38 21.88
N LYS A 102 1.62 2.66 22.79
CA LYS A 102 1.69 3.01 24.20
C LYS A 102 2.39 4.36 24.43
N LEU A 103 3.57 4.56 23.86
CA LEU A 103 4.36 5.79 24.01
C LEU A 103 3.57 7.04 23.59
N LEU A 104 2.90 6.97 22.43
CA LEU A 104 2.09 8.07 21.89
C LEU A 104 0.88 8.36 22.78
N ASN A 105 0.19 7.31 23.26
CA ASN A 105 -0.97 7.46 24.14
C ASN A 105 -0.58 8.06 25.51
N GLU A 106 0.53 7.65 26.10
CA GLU A 106 1.06 8.22 27.36
C GLU A 106 1.35 9.73 27.24
N HIS A 107 1.63 10.21 26.03
CA HIS A 107 1.84 11.63 25.73
C HIS A 107 0.61 12.32 25.12
N SER A 108 -0.58 11.72 25.27
CA SER A 108 -1.85 12.26 24.77
C SER A 108 -1.83 12.55 23.26
N ILE A 109 -1.11 11.73 22.49
CA ILE A 109 -1.10 11.76 21.02
C ILE A 109 -1.95 10.58 20.54
N ARG A 110 -3.18 10.86 20.11
CA ARG A 110 -4.04 9.84 19.51
C ARG A 110 -3.38 9.33 18.23
N ASN A 111 -3.38 8.01 18.07
CA ASN A 111 -2.75 7.34 16.96
C ASN A 111 -3.54 6.09 16.52
N LEU A 112 -3.53 5.79 15.23
CA LEU A 112 -4.15 4.63 14.61
C LEU A 112 -3.11 3.88 13.79
N VAL A 113 -3.14 2.55 13.83
CA VAL A 113 -2.41 1.74 12.85
C VAL A 113 -3.30 1.58 11.60
N ILE A 114 -2.82 2.01 10.44
CA ILE A 114 -3.64 2.10 9.22
C ILE A 114 -3.41 0.97 8.20
N LYS A 115 -2.31 0.22 8.31
CA LYS A 115 -2.03 -0.97 7.49
C LYS A 115 -1.12 -1.94 8.22
N GLY A 116 -0.74 -3.03 7.54
CA GLY A 116 0.29 -3.96 8.03
C GLY A 116 -0.26 -5.05 8.95
N LEU A 117 0.36 -5.21 10.12
CA LEU A 117 0.11 -6.34 11.03
C LEU A 117 -1.32 -6.39 11.60
N PRO A 118 -1.95 -5.26 11.97
CA PRO A 118 -3.33 -5.29 12.48
C PRO A 118 -4.34 -5.81 11.48
N LEU A 119 -4.23 -5.33 10.24
CA LEU A 119 -5.01 -5.85 9.12
C LEU A 119 -4.74 -7.35 8.92
N ALA A 120 -3.48 -7.79 9.03
CA ALA A 120 -3.13 -9.20 8.87
C ALA A 120 -3.73 -10.10 9.96
N ALA A 121 -3.67 -9.67 11.22
CA ALA A 121 -4.27 -10.39 12.34
C ALA A 121 -5.79 -10.50 12.19
N HIS A 122 -6.43 -9.38 11.84
CA HIS A 122 -7.88 -9.32 11.72
C HIS A 122 -8.42 -10.09 10.52
N VAL A 123 -7.78 -9.97 9.35
CA VAL A 123 -8.30 -10.50 8.10
C VAL A 123 -7.81 -11.92 7.81
N TYR A 124 -6.58 -12.26 8.20
CA TYR A 124 -5.99 -13.58 7.91
C TYR A 124 -5.84 -14.47 9.15
N GLY A 125 -6.18 -13.97 10.35
CA GLY A 125 -6.01 -14.71 11.60
C GLY A 125 -4.56 -15.03 11.97
N SER A 126 -3.58 -14.45 11.26
CA SER A 126 -2.16 -14.74 11.48
C SER A 126 -1.25 -13.59 11.08
N LEU A 127 -0.32 -13.26 11.98
CA LEU A 127 0.76 -12.32 11.71
C LEU A 127 1.83 -12.91 10.77
N SER A 128 1.81 -14.20 10.47
CA SER A 128 2.89 -14.88 9.73
C SER A 128 2.72 -14.86 8.21
N ILE A 129 1.50 -14.64 7.73
CA ILE A 129 1.16 -14.74 6.30
C ILE A 129 1.62 -13.48 5.53
N LYS A 130 1.49 -12.31 6.15
CA LYS A 130 1.81 -11.04 5.52
C LYS A 130 3.11 -10.47 6.08
N ARG A 131 3.97 -9.94 5.22
CA ARG A 131 5.10 -9.09 5.62
C ARG A 131 4.74 -7.62 5.41
N SER A 132 4.74 -6.84 6.49
CA SER A 132 4.84 -5.38 6.36
C SER A 132 6.31 -4.99 6.21
N ALA A 133 6.64 -3.97 5.43
CA ALA A 133 8.02 -3.46 5.39
C ALA A 133 8.27 -2.44 6.50
N ASP A 134 7.20 -1.77 6.91
CA ASP A 134 7.08 -0.57 7.71
C ASP A 134 5.95 -0.76 8.74
N ILE A 135 5.96 0.07 9.79
CA ILE A 135 4.82 0.29 10.69
C ILE A 135 4.19 1.62 10.29
N ASP A 136 2.92 1.59 9.90
CA ASP A 136 2.19 2.80 9.53
C ASP A 136 1.32 3.30 10.67
N LEU A 137 1.67 4.46 11.20
CA LEU A 137 0.91 5.11 12.25
C LEU A 137 0.34 6.42 11.74
N LEU A 138 -0.98 6.55 11.77
CA LEU A 138 -1.64 7.84 11.60
C LEU A 138 -1.77 8.52 12.96
N ILE A 139 -1.35 9.77 13.04
CA ILE A 139 -1.56 10.66 14.16
C ILE A 139 -2.42 11.85 13.73
N GLU A 140 -2.99 12.56 14.71
CA GLU A 140 -3.73 13.77 14.42
C GLU A 140 -2.83 14.85 13.84
N PRO A 141 -3.25 15.57 12.77
CA PRO A 141 -2.43 16.58 12.11
C PRO A 141 -1.85 17.64 13.05
N GLN A 142 -2.65 18.11 14.01
CA GLN A 142 -2.22 19.12 14.98
C GLN A 142 -1.12 18.61 15.94
N ASN A 143 -0.92 17.30 16.04
CA ASN A 143 0.11 16.69 16.88
C ASN A 143 1.37 16.29 16.09
N ALA A 144 1.44 16.56 14.79
CA ALA A 144 2.50 16.05 13.92
C ALA A 144 3.92 16.45 14.36
N VAL A 145 4.14 17.75 14.57
CA VAL A 145 5.43 18.25 15.07
C VAL A 145 5.77 17.61 16.43
N ARG A 146 4.79 17.58 17.34
CA ARG A 146 4.97 17.02 18.69
C ARG A 146 5.31 15.53 18.68
N ALA A 147 4.72 14.77 17.77
CA ALA A 147 4.98 13.34 17.63
C ALA A 147 6.36 13.06 17.06
N VAL A 148 6.78 13.79 16.02
CA VAL A 148 8.15 13.67 15.46
C VAL A 148 9.18 13.99 16.53
N ASP A 149 9.00 15.09 17.27
CA ASP A 149 9.92 15.48 18.36
C ASP A 149 9.94 14.47 19.51
N LEU A 150 8.78 13.89 19.85
CA LEU A 150 8.68 12.85 20.87
C LEU A 150 9.46 11.60 20.45
N LEU A 151 9.29 11.14 19.21
CA LEU A 151 10.02 9.99 18.69
C LEU A 151 11.53 10.29 18.61
N ALA A 152 11.93 11.48 18.17
CA ALA A 152 13.34 11.90 18.21
C ALA A 152 13.97 11.76 19.60
N ARG A 153 13.29 12.21 20.65
CA ARG A 153 13.75 12.08 22.05
C ARG A 153 13.80 10.64 22.55
N ASN A 154 13.11 9.72 21.88
CA ASN A 154 13.10 8.29 22.17
C ASN A 154 14.03 7.49 21.24
N GLY A 155 14.98 8.16 20.56
CA GLY A 155 16.04 7.51 19.79
C GLY A 155 15.66 7.18 18.34
N PHE A 156 14.51 7.64 17.86
CA PHE A 156 14.13 7.47 16.45
C PHE A 156 14.76 8.57 15.59
N VAL A 157 15.25 8.21 14.41
CA VAL A 157 15.92 9.13 13.48
C VAL A 157 15.23 9.13 12.12
N ALA A 158 15.34 10.22 11.35
CA ALA A 158 14.77 10.25 10.00
C ALA A 158 15.59 9.37 9.06
N LEU A 159 14.92 8.50 8.29
CA LEU A 159 15.59 7.57 7.38
C LEU A 159 16.53 8.27 6.39
N GLU A 160 16.11 9.43 5.88
CA GLU A 160 16.85 10.19 4.86
C GLU A 160 18.15 10.80 5.40
N THR A 161 18.21 11.12 6.69
CA THR A 161 19.36 11.85 7.28
C THR A 161 20.20 10.98 8.21
N GLY A 162 19.62 9.90 8.76
CA GLY A 162 20.24 9.12 9.84
C GLY A 162 20.25 9.84 11.19
N GLU A 163 19.68 11.03 11.27
CA GLU A 163 19.71 11.91 12.45
C GLU A 163 18.28 12.36 12.84
N PRO A 164 18.09 12.84 14.07
CA PRO A 164 16.87 13.54 14.45
C PRO A 164 16.70 14.82 13.63
N LEU A 165 15.46 15.13 13.23
CA LEU A 165 15.18 16.39 12.53
C LEU A 165 15.29 17.59 13.48
N THR A 166 15.81 18.70 12.96
CA THR A 166 15.71 20.00 13.63
C THR A 166 14.26 20.51 13.62
N ALA A 167 13.91 21.43 14.52
CA ALA A 167 12.56 22.01 14.57
C ALA A 167 12.10 22.59 13.22
N SER A 168 12.99 23.31 12.52
CA SER A 168 12.68 23.89 11.20
C SER A 168 12.45 22.82 10.13
N GLN A 169 13.21 21.73 10.15
CA GLN A 169 12.98 20.59 9.27
C GLN A 169 11.67 19.88 9.59
N THR A 170 11.38 19.62 10.87
CA THR A 170 10.12 19.01 11.30
C THR A 170 8.92 19.83 10.82
N GLU A 171 8.92 21.15 11.07
CA GLU A 171 7.85 22.04 10.61
C GLU A 171 7.70 22.04 9.08
N SER A 172 8.82 22.11 8.34
CA SER A 172 8.79 22.13 6.88
C SER A 172 8.31 20.80 6.30
N VAL A 173 8.70 19.67 6.90
CA VAL A 173 8.23 18.34 6.50
C VAL A 173 6.74 18.18 6.74
N VAL A 174 6.27 18.52 7.95
CA VAL A 174 4.84 18.43 8.32
C VAL A 174 3.95 19.26 7.39
N ARG A 175 4.42 20.44 6.98
CA ARG A 175 3.70 21.32 6.05
C ARG A 175 3.54 20.72 4.65
N HIS A 176 4.52 19.95 4.19
CA HIS A 176 4.67 19.61 2.78
C HIS A 176 4.34 18.16 2.44
N PHE A 177 4.57 17.24 3.37
CA PHE A 177 4.38 15.81 3.16
C PHE A 177 3.24 15.32 4.03
N LYS A 178 2.71 14.14 3.72
CA LYS A 178 1.68 13.47 4.52
C LYS A 178 2.27 12.64 5.66
N GLU A 179 3.55 12.29 5.53
CA GLU A 179 4.27 11.35 6.39
C GLU A 179 5.77 11.64 6.42
N ILE A 180 6.46 11.04 7.39
CA ILE A 180 7.91 10.85 7.40
C ILE A 180 8.26 9.42 7.81
N THR A 181 9.26 8.83 7.16
CA THR A 181 9.81 7.54 7.57
C THR A 181 10.90 7.73 8.61
N LEU A 182 10.70 7.13 9.78
CA LEU A 182 11.64 7.09 10.88
C LEU A 182 12.24 5.69 11.03
N VAL A 183 13.46 5.62 11.52
CA VAL A 183 14.16 4.39 11.86
C VAL A 183 14.20 4.26 13.38
N GLY A 184 13.66 3.16 13.89
CA GLY A 184 13.70 2.82 15.31
C GLY A 184 14.65 1.67 15.62
N ASP A 185 14.60 1.22 16.88
CA ASP A 185 15.38 0.08 17.38
C ASP A 185 15.27 -1.14 16.44
N GLY A 186 16.41 -1.74 16.13
CA GLY A 186 16.48 -2.94 15.29
C GLY A 186 16.25 -2.69 13.79
N ASN A 187 16.46 -1.45 13.32
CA ASN A 187 16.25 -1.01 11.93
C ASN A 187 14.79 -1.18 11.46
N ILE A 188 13.86 -1.02 12.39
CA ILE A 188 12.42 -1.03 12.10
C ILE A 188 12.05 0.31 11.50
N LEU A 189 11.43 0.28 10.32
CA LEU A 189 10.92 1.47 9.66
C LEU A 189 9.51 1.80 10.16
N ILE A 190 9.27 3.08 10.41
CA ILE A 190 8.00 3.62 10.88
C ILE A 190 7.61 4.76 9.96
N ASP A 191 6.55 4.57 9.20
CA ASP A 191 5.92 5.64 8.44
C ASP A 191 4.94 6.34 9.39
N LEU A 192 5.33 7.53 9.88
CA LEU A 192 4.49 8.36 10.73
C LEU A 192 3.69 9.32 9.85
N HIS A 193 2.41 9.02 9.67
CA HIS A 193 1.45 9.80 8.87
C HIS A 193 0.72 10.81 9.73
N TRP A 194 0.51 12.01 9.21
CA TRP A 194 -0.50 12.96 9.70
C TRP A 194 -1.59 13.24 8.67
N ARG A 195 -1.46 12.72 7.45
CA ARG A 195 -2.54 12.68 6.44
C ARG A 195 -2.54 11.28 5.81
N LEU A 196 -3.72 10.72 5.55
CA LEU A 196 -3.84 9.40 4.89
C LEU A 196 -3.30 9.43 3.45
N VAL A 197 -3.56 10.53 2.74
CA VAL A 197 -3.17 10.75 1.34
C VAL A 197 -2.66 12.17 1.15
N GLU A 198 -1.81 12.37 0.13
CA GLU A 198 -1.33 13.71 -0.24
C GLU A 198 -2.44 14.51 -0.95
N GLN A 199 -3.32 13.81 -1.67
CA GLN A 199 -4.31 14.39 -2.57
C GLN A 199 -5.53 14.88 -1.79
N SER A 200 -5.72 16.20 -1.72
CA SER A 200 -6.81 16.84 -0.96
C SER A 200 -8.22 16.55 -1.45
N ASN A 201 -8.37 16.03 -2.67
CA ASN A 201 -9.67 15.65 -3.24
C ASN A 201 -10.03 14.17 -3.03
N LEU A 202 -9.09 13.37 -2.51
CA LEU A 202 -9.32 11.96 -2.17
C LEU A 202 -9.47 11.82 -0.67
N LEU A 203 -10.36 10.91 -0.26
CA LEU A 203 -10.71 10.70 1.15
C LEU A 203 -11.15 12.01 1.82
N ARG A 204 -11.88 12.86 1.09
CA ARG A 204 -12.27 14.19 1.58
C ARG A 204 -13.34 14.06 2.65
N GLY A 205 -13.08 14.67 3.81
CA GLY A 205 -14.02 14.63 4.94
C GLY A 205 -14.00 13.31 5.70
N ILE A 206 -12.98 12.48 5.49
CA ILE A 206 -12.74 11.31 6.33
C ILE A 206 -12.39 11.77 7.76
N GLU A 207 -13.00 11.12 8.75
CA GLU A 207 -12.82 11.41 10.18
C GLU A 207 -12.23 10.18 10.89
N PRO A 208 -10.97 9.80 10.59
CA PRO A 208 -10.43 8.48 10.92
C PRO A 208 -10.38 8.24 12.44
N PHE A 209 -10.18 9.28 13.24
CA PHE A 209 -10.16 9.18 14.70
C PHE A 209 -11.55 9.11 15.33
N ALA A 210 -12.58 9.63 14.67
CA ALA A 210 -13.95 9.52 15.15
C ALA A 210 -14.52 8.11 14.89
N ASN A 211 -14.18 7.54 13.73
CA ASN A 211 -14.63 6.21 13.31
C ASN A 211 -13.68 5.08 13.75
N ALA A 212 -12.63 5.42 14.51
CA ALA A 212 -11.61 4.48 14.93
C ALA A 212 -12.22 3.34 15.75
N ARG A 213 -11.70 2.13 15.54
CA ARG A 213 -12.06 0.94 16.32
C ARG A 213 -10.83 0.37 17.01
N ALA A 214 -11.05 -0.31 18.12
CA ALA A 214 -10.00 -1.06 18.80
C ALA A 214 -10.02 -2.51 18.34
N ILE A 215 -8.83 -3.08 18.08
CA ILE A 215 -8.67 -4.52 17.90
C ILE A 215 -7.66 -5.06 18.90
N SER A 216 -7.87 -6.29 19.36
CA SER A 216 -6.93 -6.98 20.24
C SER A 216 -6.01 -7.86 19.41
N ILE A 217 -4.70 -7.68 19.55
CA ILE A 217 -3.70 -8.56 18.95
C ILE A 217 -2.96 -9.28 20.06
N GLU A 218 -2.84 -10.60 19.92
CA GLU A 218 -2.08 -11.45 20.83
C GLU A 218 -0.66 -10.90 21.03
N ASN A 219 -0.20 -10.83 22.28
CA ASN A 219 1.11 -10.33 22.69
C ASN A 219 1.42 -8.83 22.42
N ILE A 220 0.50 -8.07 21.81
CA ILE A 220 0.62 -6.61 21.65
C ILE A 220 -0.39 -5.88 22.55
N GLY A 221 -1.60 -6.43 22.67
CA GLY A 221 -2.71 -5.82 23.40
C GLY A 221 -3.71 -5.12 22.49
N SER A 222 -4.49 -4.21 23.08
CA SER A 222 -5.48 -3.41 22.35
C SER A 222 -4.77 -2.29 21.58
N ILE A 223 -5.07 -2.17 20.30
CA ILE A 223 -4.57 -1.12 19.43
C ILE A 223 -5.72 -0.47 18.66
N SER A 224 -5.60 0.82 18.38
CA SER A 224 -6.57 1.55 17.56
C SER A 224 -6.22 1.43 16.08
N VAL A 225 -7.24 1.17 15.26
CA VAL A 225 -7.17 1.07 13.80
C VAL A 225 -8.30 1.87 13.15
N LEU A 226 -8.27 2.03 11.83
CA LEU A 226 -9.35 2.65 11.09
C LEU A 226 -10.67 1.86 11.25
N GLY A 227 -11.80 2.58 11.23
CA GLY A 227 -13.13 1.97 11.06
C GLY A 227 -13.19 1.17 9.76
N GLU A 228 -14.12 0.22 9.65
CA GLU A 228 -14.12 -0.73 8.52
C GLU A 228 -14.31 -0.04 7.16
N GLU A 229 -15.22 0.93 7.09
CA GLU A 229 -15.50 1.69 5.88
C GLU A 229 -14.32 2.60 5.50
N ASP A 230 -13.69 3.22 6.49
CA ASP A 230 -12.49 4.04 6.34
C ASP A 230 -11.28 3.21 5.89
N GLU A 231 -11.08 2.03 6.49
CA GLU A 231 -10.03 1.08 6.13
C GLU A 231 -10.21 0.60 4.69
N PHE A 232 -11.42 0.23 4.29
CA PHE A 232 -11.70 -0.19 2.92
C PHE A 232 -11.46 0.93 1.90
N ALA A 233 -11.96 2.14 2.16
CA ALA A 233 -11.75 3.30 1.30
C ALA A 233 -10.25 3.63 1.19
N TYR A 234 -9.55 3.63 2.32
CA TYR A 234 -8.11 3.87 2.38
C TYR A 234 -7.31 2.83 1.59
N LEU A 235 -7.57 1.53 1.78
CA LEU A 235 -6.86 0.46 1.07
C LEU A 235 -7.05 0.55 -0.45
N CYS A 236 -8.28 0.82 -0.90
CA CYS A 236 -8.57 1.02 -2.33
C CYS A 236 -7.82 2.23 -2.89
N THR A 237 -7.87 3.37 -2.19
CA THR A 237 -7.15 4.58 -2.61
C THR A 237 -5.64 4.40 -2.58
N HIS A 238 -5.09 3.79 -1.53
CA HIS A 238 -3.65 3.53 -1.41
C HIS A 238 -3.15 2.60 -2.53
N GLY A 239 -3.89 1.54 -2.83
CA GLY A 239 -3.60 0.65 -3.95
C GLY A 239 -3.59 1.38 -5.29
N ALA A 240 -4.62 2.19 -5.55
CA ALA A 240 -4.72 2.97 -6.79
C ALA A 240 -3.60 4.01 -6.93
N LEU A 241 -3.25 4.74 -5.87
CA LEU A 241 -2.14 5.69 -5.84
C LEU A 241 -0.76 5.02 -6.02
N SER A 242 -0.67 3.73 -5.69
CA SER A 242 0.53 2.92 -5.85
C SER A 242 0.56 2.14 -7.18
N ASP A 243 -0.34 2.50 -8.10
CA ASP A 243 -0.55 1.87 -9.41
C ASP A 243 -0.91 0.38 -9.34
N TRP A 244 -1.33 -0.12 -8.17
CA TRP A 244 -1.44 -1.55 -7.86
C TRP A 244 -0.21 -2.38 -8.26
N SER A 245 0.97 -1.76 -8.27
CA SER A 245 2.22 -2.36 -8.75
C SER A 245 2.73 -3.56 -7.93
N ARG A 246 2.03 -3.94 -6.86
CA ARG A 246 2.28 -5.11 -6.01
C ARG A 246 0.96 -5.79 -5.67
N LEU A 247 0.94 -7.12 -5.70
CA LEU A 247 -0.28 -7.90 -5.50
C LEU A 247 -0.79 -7.80 -4.05
N LYS A 248 0.10 -7.58 -3.07
CA LYS A 248 -0.28 -7.49 -1.65
C LYS A 248 -1.41 -6.52 -1.37
N TRP A 249 -1.45 -5.36 -2.04
CA TRP A 249 -2.46 -4.34 -1.79
C TRP A 249 -3.84 -4.81 -2.24
N LEU A 250 -3.89 -5.49 -3.38
CA LEU A 250 -5.14 -6.04 -3.88
C LEU A 250 -5.57 -7.28 -3.11
N ALA A 251 -4.63 -8.08 -2.61
CA ALA A 251 -4.90 -9.21 -1.72
C ALA A 251 -5.54 -8.76 -0.40
N ASP A 252 -5.08 -7.63 0.17
CA ASP A 252 -5.68 -7.01 1.35
C ASP A 252 -7.14 -6.61 1.09
N VAL A 253 -7.39 -5.86 0.01
CA VAL A 253 -8.75 -5.47 -0.39
C VAL A 253 -9.63 -6.69 -0.62
N ASN A 254 -9.13 -7.68 -1.36
CA ASN A 254 -9.88 -8.91 -1.65
C ASN A 254 -10.31 -9.60 -0.35
N ALA A 255 -9.43 -9.66 0.64
CA ALA A 255 -9.70 -10.36 1.88
C ALA A 255 -10.66 -9.61 2.80
N VAL A 256 -10.60 -8.27 2.86
CA VAL A 256 -11.54 -7.41 3.62
C VAL A 256 -12.99 -7.56 3.15
N ILE A 257 -13.21 -7.82 1.87
CA ILE A 257 -14.56 -7.95 1.29
C ILE A 257 -14.92 -9.38 0.86
N ALA A 258 -14.08 -10.36 1.18
CA ALA A 258 -14.17 -11.71 0.64
C ALA A 258 -15.51 -12.39 0.97
N GLU A 259 -16.03 -12.13 2.17
CA GLU A 259 -17.24 -12.75 2.73
C GLU A 259 -18.45 -11.80 2.69
N ARG A 260 -18.30 -10.60 2.11
CA ARG A 260 -19.36 -9.60 2.03
C ARG A 260 -20.24 -9.83 0.81
N GLY A 261 -21.55 -9.67 0.98
CA GLY A 261 -22.52 -9.74 -0.12
C GLY A 261 -22.56 -8.45 -0.95
N ASP A 262 -23.22 -8.52 -2.11
CA ASP A 262 -23.30 -7.40 -3.06
C ASP A 262 -23.82 -6.10 -2.41
N LYS A 263 -24.82 -6.18 -1.52
CA LYS A 263 -25.38 -5.02 -0.82
C LYS A 263 -24.36 -4.32 0.07
N GLU A 264 -23.52 -5.08 0.76
CA GLU A 264 -22.48 -4.54 1.64
C GLU A 264 -21.34 -3.92 0.82
N ILE A 265 -20.95 -4.57 -0.29
CA ILE A 265 -19.97 -4.02 -1.23
C ILE A 265 -20.48 -2.70 -1.84
N LEU A 266 -21.76 -2.63 -2.19
CA LEU A 266 -22.39 -1.40 -2.68
C LEU A 266 -22.40 -0.30 -1.61
N ALA A 267 -22.68 -0.62 -0.35
CA ALA A 267 -22.63 0.35 0.75
C ALA A 267 -21.22 0.90 0.97
N LEU A 268 -20.20 0.03 0.96
CA LEU A 268 -18.79 0.42 1.03
C LEU A 268 -18.38 1.31 -0.16
N TYR A 269 -18.87 0.98 -1.36
CA TYR A 269 -18.65 1.80 -2.54
C TYR A 269 -19.25 3.20 -2.41
N GLU A 270 -20.53 3.31 -2.02
CA GLU A 270 -21.18 4.61 -1.89
C GLU A 270 -20.56 5.46 -0.77
N TYR A 271 -20.13 4.83 0.33
CA TYR A 271 -19.34 5.50 1.38
C TYR A 271 -18.05 6.10 0.80
N ALA A 272 -17.20 5.27 0.19
CA ALA A 272 -15.93 5.71 -0.37
C ALA A 272 -16.11 6.73 -1.50
N LYS A 273 -17.18 6.60 -2.30
CA LYS A 273 -17.55 7.57 -3.33
C LYS A 273 -17.92 8.93 -2.75
N GLY A 274 -18.61 8.98 -1.61
CA GLY A 274 -18.85 10.21 -0.85
C GLY A 274 -17.57 10.92 -0.44
N LEU A 275 -16.50 10.16 -0.19
CA LEU A 275 -15.16 10.66 0.13
C LEU A 275 -14.31 10.98 -1.12
N GLY A 276 -14.85 10.85 -2.33
CA GLY A 276 -14.12 11.05 -3.59
C GLY A 276 -13.27 9.85 -4.04
N ALA A 277 -13.34 8.71 -3.34
CA ALA A 277 -12.58 7.50 -3.63
C ALA A 277 -13.30 6.48 -4.52
N GLY A 278 -14.48 6.80 -5.05
CA GLY A 278 -15.30 5.92 -5.89
C GLY A 278 -14.53 5.26 -7.05
N PRO A 279 -13.79 6.01 -7.89
CA PRO A 279 -12.96 5.43 -8.94
C PRO A 279 -11.90 4.46 -8.42
N SER A 280 -11.31 4.71 -7.24
CA SER A 280 -10.31 3.82 -6.65
C SER A 280 -10.93 2.47 -6.24
N VAL A 281 -12.13 2.51 -5.65
CA VAL A 281 -12.88 1.30 -5.30
C VAL A 281 -13.29 0.53 -6.55
N LEU A 282 -13.83 1.21 -7.55
CA LEU A 282 -14.27 0.57 -8.79
C LEU A 282 -13.10 -0.11 -9.52
N GLN A 283 -11.91 0.51 -9.51
CA GLN A 283 -10.69 -0.10 -10.04
C GLN A 283 -10.29 -1.35 -9.25
N ALA A 284 -10.30 -1.29 -7.92
CA ALA A 284 -9.96 -2.42 -7.06
C ALA A 284 -10.90 -3.61 -7.33
N LEU A 285 -12.20 -3.36 -7.39
CA LEU A 285 -13.20 -4.41 -7.66
C LEU A 285 -13.07 -5.00 -9.07
N ALA A 286 -12.76 -4.18 -10.08
CA ALA A 286 -12.53 -4.66 -11.44
C ALA A 286 -11.27 -5.53 -11.54
N LEU A 287 -10.17 -5.13 -10.89
CA LEU A 287 -8.95 -5.92 -10.81
C LEU A 287 -9.18 -7.24 -10.06
N ARG A 288 -9.96 -7.19 -8.97
CA ARG A 288 -10.37 -8.39 -8.23
C ARG A 288 -11.18 -9.35 -9.11
N ALA A 289 -12.15 -8.84 -9.86
CA ALA A 289 -12.94 -9.63 -10.80
C ALA A 289 -12.07 -10.27 -11.88
N LEU A 290 -11.08 -9.54 -12.39
CA LEU A 290 -10.13 -10.06 -13.37
C LEU A 290 -9.31 -11.22 -12.81
N LEU A 291 -8.66 -11.04 -11.65
CA LEU A 291 -7.75 -12.02 -11.07
C LEU A 291 -8.49 -13.23 -10.47
N TRP A 292 -9.51 -13.01 -9.64
CA TRP A 292 -10.18 -14.08 -8.88
C TRP A 292 -11.55 -14.48 -9.43
N GLY A 293 -12.06 -13.83 -10.47
CA GLY A 293 -13.31 -14.24 -11.11
C GLY A 293 -14.55 -13.93 -10.28
N THR A 294 -14.41 -13.01 -9.33
CA THR A 294 -15.51 -12.55 -8.48
C THR A 294 -16.32 -11.50 -9.24
N PRO A 295 -17.59 -11.75 -9.59
CA PRO A 295 -18.38 -10.79 -10.35
C PRO A 295 -18.54 -9.48 -9.57
N LEU A 296 -18.65 -8.37 -10.31
CA LEU A 296 -19.07 -7.08 -9.76
C LEU A 296 -20.58 -7.11 -9.47
N PRO A 297 -21.06 -6.44 -8.41
CA PRO A 297 -22.47 -6.09 -8.28
C PRO A 297 -22.98 -5.40 -9.57
N GLN A 298 -24.22 -5.68 -9.97
CA GLN A 298 -24.76 -5.27 -11.27
C GLN A 298 -24.63 -3.76 -11.53
N GLU A 299 -24.92 -2.94 -10.52
CA GLU A 299 -24.85 -1.48 -10.56
C GLU A 299 -23.41 -0.99 -10.78
N LEU A 300 -22.43 -1.65 -10.15
CA LEU A 300 -21.01 -1.33 -10.33
C LEU A 300 -20.49 -1.84 -11.67
N ALA A 301 -21.02 -2.95 -12.18
CA ALA A 301 -20.68 -3.44 -13.51
C ALA A 301 -21.11 -2.45 -14.61
N GLN A 302 -22.27 -1.79 -14.45
CA GLN A 302 -22.72 -0.73 -15.36
C GLN A 302 -21.84 0.52 -15.26
N GLN A 303 -21.46 0.93 -14.05
CA GLN A 303 -20.54 2.05 -13.85
C GLN A 303 -19.14 1.76 -14.41
N PHE A 304 -18.67 0.53 -14.29
CA PHE A 304 -17.40 0.12 -14.89
C PHE A 304 -17.45 0.20 -16.42
N GLN A 305 -18.56 -0.22 -17.04
CA GLN A 305 -18.73 -0.17 -18.50
C GLN A 305 -18.80 1.26 -19.06
N SER A 306 -19.18 2.26 -18.25
CA SER A 306 -19.16 3.65 -18.68
C SER A 306 -17.78 4.30 -18.62
N ILE A 307 -16.79 3.62 -18.03
CA ILE A 307 -15.40 4.07 -18.06
C ILE A 307 -14.83 3.84 -19.46
N SER A 308 -14.61 4.94 -20.19
CA SER A 308 -14.04 4.92 -21.53
C SER A 308 -12.52 4.75 -21.58
N ASP A 309 -11.86 4.72 -20.41
CA ASP A 309 -10.42 4.60 -20.33
C ASP A 309 -9.94 3.15 -20.26
N ASP A 310 -9.51 2.59 -21.38
CA ASP A 310 -8.96 1.23 -21.46
C ASP A 310 -7.75 1.00 -20.52
N HIS A 311 -7.06 2.07 -20.11
CA HIS A 311 -5.92 1.98 -19.17
C HIS A 311 -6.35 1.74 -17.72
N PHE A 312 -7.63 1.93 -17.40
CA PHE A 312 -8.14 1.84 -16.03
C PHE A 312 -7.85 0.48 -15.38
N VAL A 313 -7.86 -0.61 -16.15
CA VAL A 313 -7.45 -1.95 -15.70
C VAL A 313 -6.13 -2.41 -16.31
N ALA A 314 -5.89 -2.09 -17.59
CA ALA A 314 -4.71 -2.59 -18.30
C ALA A 314 -3.39 -2.09 -17.69
N TYR A 315 -3.33 -0.82 -17.25
CA TYR A 315 -2.10 -0.27 -16.68
C TYR A 315 -1.73 -0.87 -15.32
N PRO A 316 -2.65 -0.96 -14.32
CA PRO A 316 -2.37 -1.69 -13.08
C PRO A 316 -1.83 -3.11 -13.32
N ILE A 317 -2.43 -3.86 -14.24
CA ILE A 317 -1.96 -5.20 -14.59
C ILE A 317 -0.56 -5.16 -15.22
N ALA A 318 -0.30 -4.25 -16.16
CA ALA A 318 1.04 -4.06 -16.71
C ALA A 318 2.07 -3.71 -15.63
N ARG A 319 1.70 -2.92 -14.62
CA ARG A 319 2.59 -2.60 -13.48
C ARG A 319 2.84 -3.78 -12.56
N MET A 320 1.90 -4.73 -12.48
CA MET A 320 2.12 -6.01 -11.80
C MET A 320 3.06 -6.92 -12.59
N THR A 321 2.98 -6.94 -13.92
CA THR A 321 3.82 -7.83 -14.76
C THR A 321 5.23 -7.29 -15.02
N MET A 322 5.48 -6.00 -14.79
CA MET A 322 6.80 -5.40 -15.00
C MET A 322 7.86 -5.98 -14.05
N PRO A 323 8.98 -6.53 -14.58
CA PRO A 323 10.06 -7.04 -13.76
C PRO A 323 10.70 -5.91 -12.93
N TYR A 324 11.34 -6.27 -11.82
CA TYR A 324 12.18 -5.34 -11.06
C TYR A 324 13.48 -5.06 -11.84
N LYS A 325 13.41 -4.18 -12.84
CA LYS A 325 14.59 -3.66 -13.53
C LYS A 325 14.64 -2.14 -13.36
N PRO A 326 15.83 -1.53 -13.28
CA PRO A 326 15.94 -0.08 -13.30
C PRO A 326 15.24 0.45 -14.56
N GLU A 327 14.23 1.30 -14.38
CA GLU A 327 13.45 1.87 -15.49
C GLU A 327 14.38 2.65 -16.43
N SER A 328 14.27 2.41 -17.74
CA SER A 328 14.92 3.29 -18.71
C SER A 328 14.24 4.67 -18.69
N SER A 329 14.92 5.72 -19.16
CA SER A 329 14.31 7.06 -19.24
C SER A 329 13.04 7.08 -20.11
N ARG A 330 12.94 6.21 -21.12
CA ARG A 330 11.74 6.06 -21.96
C ARG A 330 10.58 5.42 -21.20
N ASP A 331 10.87 4.43 -20.36
CA ASP A 331 9.86 3.78 -19.51
C ASP A 331 9.35 4.73 -18.44
N ALA A 332 10.23 5.57 -17.88
CA ALA A 332 9.85 6.60 -16.93
C ALA A 332 8.90 7.64 -17.55
N LEU A 333 9.16 8.09 -18.78
CA LEU A 333 8.28 9.03 -19.49
C LEU A 333 6.91 8.42 -19.83
N ARG A 334 6.90 7.17 -20.32
CA ARG A 334 5.65 6.44 -20.56
C ARG A 334 4.85 6.26 -19.28
N ARG A 335 5.53 5.93 -18.18
CA ARG A 335 4.92 5.83 -16.85
C ARG A 335 4.27 7.13 -16.43
N ILE A 336 4.97 8.27 -16.55
CA ILE A 336 4.41 9.58 -16.20
C ILE A 336 3.14 9.85 -17.03
N ALA A 337 3.17 9.62 -18.35
CA ALA A 337 2.01 9.83 -19.21
C ALA A 337 0.82 8.93 -18.83
N SER A 338 1.05 7.63 -18.62
CA SER A 338 0.02 6.68 -18.20
C SER A 338 -0.53 7.00 -16.80
N GLN A 339 0.33 7.37 -15.85
CA GLN A 339 -0.06 7.83 -14.52
C GLN A 339 -0.93 9.07 -14.61
N SER A 340 -0.54 10.10 -15.36
CA SER A 340 -1.35 11.33 -15.50
C SER A 340 -2.73 11.06 -16.09
N ARG A 341 -2.84 10.14 -17.06
CA ARG A 341 -4.12 9.73 -17.65
C ARG A 341 -5.03 9.07 -16.61
N ILE A 342 -4.53 8.05 -15.93
CA ILE A 342 -5.31 7.29 -14.93
C ILE A 342 -5.67 8.16 -13.74
N ARG A 343 -4.74 9.02 -13.30
CA ARG A 343 -4.96 9.96 -12.20
C ARG A 343 -6.05 10.98 -12.49
N SER A 344 -6.23 11.38 -13.75
CA SER A 344 -7.38 12.22 -14.11
C SER A 344 -8.73 11.53 -13.87
N THR A 345 -8.79 10.22 -14.14
CA THR A 345 -9.95 9.35 -13.84
C THR A 345 -10.09 9.12 -12.33
N LEU A 346 -8.99 8.82 -11.63
CA LEU A 346 -9.00 8.57 -10.19
C LEU A 346 -9.36 9.81 -9.37
N TYR A 347 -8.94 10.99 -9.79
CA TYR A 347 -9.14 12.25 -9.08
C TYR A 347 -10.39 13.01 -9.51
N GLY A 348 -11.10 12.53 -10.54
CA GLY A 348 -12.30 13.15 -11.09
C GLY A 348 -12.09 14.51 -11.77
N SER A 349 -10.84 15.01 -11.89
CA SER A 349 -10.55 16.23 -12.64
C SER A 349 -9.10 16.36 -13.08
N ARG A 350 -8.88 16.98 -14.26
CA ARG A 350 -7.55 17.34 -14.76
C ARG A 350 -6.83 18.35 -13.84
N ALA A 351 -7.56 19.27 -13.23
CA ALA A 351 -7.01 20.24 -12.29
C ALA A 351 -6.40 19.55 -11.04
N ALA A 352 -7.05 18.49 -10.53
CA ALA A 352 -6.49 17.70 -9.43
C ALA A 352 -5.21 16.95 -9.86
N ALA A 353 -5.18 16.40 -11.09
CA ALA A 353 -3.97 15.78 -11.63
C ALA A 353 -2.81 16.78 -11.81
N ILE A 354 -3.09 18.02 -12.22
CA ILE A 354 -2.07 19.09 -12.31
C ILE A 354 -1.56 19.50 -10.91
N ARG A 355 -2.46 19.66 -9.93
CA ARG A 355 -2.04 19.95 -8.55
C ARG A 355 -1.13 18.86 -7.98
N GLU A 356 -1.39 17.61 -8.32
CA GLU A 356 -0.49 16.52 -7.96
C GLU A 356 0.88 16.66 -8.63
N LEU A 357 0.95 16.97 -9.94
CA LEU A 357 2.23 17.26 -10.60
C LEU A 357 3.02 18.34 -9.87
N THR A 358 2.34 19.37 -9.35
CA THR A 358 2.99 20.41 -8.55
C THR A 358 3.45 19.93 -7.17
N SER A 359 2.80 18.94 -6.56
CA SER A 359 3.28 18.33 -5.31
C SER A 359 4.60 17.56 -5.50
N HIS A 360 4.84 16.99 -6.69
CA HIS A 360 6.11 16.34 -7.05
C HIS A 360 7.27 17.32 -7.29
N LEU A 361 6.98 18.63 -7.35
CA LEU A 361 7.99 19.68 -7.48
C LEU A 361 8.68 19.98 -6.15
N ARG A 362 8.17 19.41 -5.04
CA ARG A 362 8.87 19.32 -3.75
C ARG A 362 9.30 17.88 -3.57
N ALA A 363 10.54 17.65 -3.12
CA ALA A 363 10.84 16.35 -2.50
C ALA A 363 11.54 16.51 -1.19
N LEU A 364 11.36 15.47 -0.38
CA LEU A 364 11.83 15.41 0.99
C LEU A 364 13.31 15.76 1.13
N PRO A 365 14.25 15.26 0.28
CA PRO A 365 15.65 15.66 0.39
C PRO A 365 15.90 17.15 0.24
N ASP A 366 15.11 17.84 -0.60
CA ASP A 366 15.27 19.29 -0.79
C ASP A 366 14.71 20.06 0.40
N VAL A 367 13.55 19.64 0.91
CA VAL A 367 12.91 20.23 2.09
C VAL A 367 13.78 20.05 3.34
N LEU A 368 14.46 18.91 3.47
CA LEU A 368 15.38 18.64 4.56
C LEU A 368 16.69 19.42 4.43
N ALA A 369 17.22 19.59 3.21
CA ALA A 369 18.47 20.31 2.97
C ALA A 369 18.31 21.84 3.14
N LEU A 370 17.16 22.39 2.76
CA LEU A 370 16.87 23.81 2.85
C LEU A 370 15.44 24.03 3.37
N PRO A 371 15.20 23.91 4.68
CA PRO A 371 13.87 24.11 5.24
C PRO A 371 13.47 25.59 5.17
N LEU A 372 12.63 25.92 4.19
CA LEU A 372 12.14 27.28 3.98
C LEU A 372 10.94 27.62 4.91
N PRO A 373 10.84 28.88 5.38
CA PRO A 373 9.63 29.38 6.04
C PRO A 373 8.47 29.45 5.04
N ALA A 374 7.24 29.43 5.55
CA ALA A 374 6.03 29.34 4.71
C ALA A 374 5.93 30.45 3.64
N SER A 375 6.42 31.66 3.95
CA SER A 375 6.46 32.80 3.03
C SER A 375 7.36 32.57 1.80
N LEU A 376 8.29 31.62 1.88
CA LEU A 376 9.26 31.30 0.85
C LEU A 376 9.03 29.92 0.22
N ASP A 377 7.95 29.22 0.56
CA ASP A 377 7.62 27.87 0.06
C ASP A 377 7.53 27.78 -1.48
N TRP A 378 7.30 28.90 -2.15
CA TRP A 378 7.27 28.99 -3.61
C TRP A 378 8.67 28.84 -4.23
N LEU A 379 9.76 29.10 -3.49
CA LEU A 379 11.14 28.99 -3.95
C LEU A 379 11.56 27.54 -4.20
N TYR A 380 10.92 26.55 -3.59
CA TYR A 380 11.22 25.13 -3.90
C TYR A 380 11.03 24.83 -5.39
N LEU A 381 10.09 25.50 -6.06
CA LEU A 381 9.81 25.28 -7.48
C LEU A 381 11.01 25.65 -8.39
N PRO A 382 11.55 26.88 -8.36
CA PRO A 382 12.75 27.23 -9.13
C PRO A 382 14.04 26.58 -8.59
N LEU A 383 14.12 26.25 -7.29
CA LEU A 383 15.31 25.62 -6.71
C LEU A 383 15.44 24.14 -7.04
N ARG A 384 14.33 23.45 -7.33
CA ARG A 384 14.28 22.00 -7.59
C ARG A 384 15.35 21.48 -8.58
N PRO A 385 15.55 22.06 -9.78
CA PRO A 385 16.55 21.57 -10.72
C PRO A 385 17.97 21.75 -10.20
N VAL A 386 18.24 22.87 -9.51
CA VAL A 386 19.55 23.20 -8.94
C VAL A 386 19.90 22.22 -7.82
N MET A 387 18.97 21.98 -6.90
CA MET A 387 19.16 21.05 -5.78
C MET A 387 19.27 19.59 -6.24
N TRP A 388 18.54 19.22 -7.29
CA TRP A 388 18.68 17.89 -7.92
C TRP A 388 20.06 17.71 -8.57
N LEU A 389 20.54 18.72 -9.32
CA LEU A 389 21.87 18.69 -9.94
C LEU A 389 22.99 18.64 -8.89
N ASP A 390 22.93 19.47 -7.86
CA ASP A 390 23.93 19.47 -6.77
C ASP A 390 24.01 18.09 -6.09
N ARG A 391 22.86 17.46 -5.80
CA ARG A 391 22.85 16.09 -5.27
C ARG A 391 23.46 15.07 -6.21
N LYS A 392 23.20 15.18 -7.52
CA LYS A 392 23.78 14.28 -8.53
C LYS A 392 25.28 14.44 -8.72
N LEU A 393 25.83 15.61 -8.42
CA LEU A 393 27.26 15.87 -8.49
C LEU A 393 28.02 15.41 -7.22
N ARG A 394 27.31 15.29 -6.09
CA ARG A 394 27.87 14.81 -4.81
C ARG A 394 27.76 13.28 -4.62
N SER A 395 26.87 12.63 -5.36
CA SER A 395 26.71 11.16 -5.41
C SER A 395 27.62 10.54 -6.44
#